data_AF-A9DAC3-F1
#
_entry.id   AF-A9DAC3-F1
#
_cell.length_a   1.000
_cell.length_b   1.000
_cell.length_c   1.000
_cell.angle_alpha   90.00
_cell.angle_beta   90.00
_cell.angle_gamma   90.00
#
_symmetry.space_group_name_H-M   'P 1'
#
loop_
_entity.id
_entity.type
_entity.pdbx_description
1 polymer ?
#
loop_
_entity_poly.entity_id
_entity_poly.type
_entity_poly.pdbx_seq_one_letter_code
_entity_poly.pdbx_strand_id
1 'polypeptide(L)'
;MWPDWVIAFVGDGRIALLALAVIGLEALVIVVFLRRRARIGSLVLTMASGAGLLGALYAALSGASAGAIAIWLILALVAHASDMATRLFRNN
;
A
#
# COMPACT_ATOMS: atom_id res chain seq x y z
N MET A 1 -17.17 0.14 -24.21
CA MET A 1 -15.95 -0.70 -24.23
C MET A 1 -14.80 0.19 -23.83
N TRP A 2 -13.91 -0.24 -22.93
CA TRP A 2 -12.75 0.57 -22.52
C TRP A 2 -11.72 0.62 -23.66
N PRO A 3 -10.94 1.70 -23.78
CA PRO A 3 -9.84 1.76 -24.76
C PRO A 3 -8.80 0.67 -24.48
N ASP A 4 -8.21 0.09 -25.54
CA ASP A 4 -7.24 -1.00 -25.44
C ASP A 4 -6.03 -0.65 -24.57
N TRP A 5 -5.58 0.61 -24.62
CA TRP A 5 -4.47 1.09 -23.79
C TRP A 5 -4.80 1.06 -22.28
N VAL A 6 -6.07 1.25 -21.89
CA VAL A 6 -6.49 1.14 -20.48
C VAL A 6 -6.41 -0.32 -20.03
N ILE A 7 -6.88 -1.24 -20.87
CA ILE A 7 -6.87 -2.67 -20.58
C ILE A 7 -5.43 -3.15 -20.40
N ALA A 8 -4.52 -2.76 -21.30
CA ALA A 8 -3.09 -3.07 -21.18
C ALA A 8 -2.47 -2.43 -19.93
N PHE A 9 -2.81 -1.17 -19.61
CA PHE A 9 -2.29 -0.48 -18.43
C PHE A 9 -2.67 -1.16 -17.11
N VAL A 10 -3.90 -1.70 -17.04
CA VAL A 10 -4.36 -2.49 -15.89
C VAL A 10 -3.76 -3.89 -15.91
N GLY A 11 -3.78 -4.58 -17.06
CA GLY A 11 -3.30 -5.95 -17.22
C GLY A 11 -1.82 -6.11 -16.87
N ASP A 12 -0.97 -5.15 -17.25
CA ASP A 12 0.47 -5.16 -16.95
C ASP A 12 0.80 -4.76 -15.50
N GLY A 13 -0.20 -4.37 -14.69
CA GLY A 13 0.01 -3.93 -13.31
C GLY A 13 0.57 -2.52 -13.16
N ARG A 14 0.73 -1.74 -14.25
CA ARG A 14 1.23 -0.34 -14.19
C ARG A 14 0.31 0.56 -13.35
N ILE A 15 -0.98 0.25 -13.31
CA ILE A 15 -1.94 0.91 -12.41
C ILE A 15 -1.54 0.77 -10.94
N ALA A 16 -1.03 -0.40 -10.52
CA ALA A 16 -0.58 -0.62 -9.15
C ALA A 16 0.68 0.17 -8.85
N LEU A 17 1.61 0.30 -9.80
CA LEU A 17 2.79 1.16 -9.67
C LEU A 17 2.42 2.64 -9.56
N LEU A 18 1.46 3.10 -10.37
CA LEU A 18 0.96 4.47 -10.29
C LEU A 18 0.32 4.75 -8.92
N ALA A 19 -0.54 3.85 -8.44
CA ALA A 19 -1.13 3.95 -7.12
C ALA A 19 -0.07 3.94 -6.01
N LEU A 20 0.96 3.10 -6.14
CA LEU A 20 2.06 3.03 -5.18
C LEU A 20 2.87 4.35 -5.17
N ALA A 21 3.09 4.95 -6.34
CA ALA A 21 3.72 6.27 -6.45
C ALA A 21 2.89 7.37 -5.78
N VAL A 22 1.55 7.33 -5.91
CA VAL A 22 0.65 8.26 -5.22
C VAL A 22 0.74 8.08 -3.70
N ILE A 23 0.67 6.85 -3.19
CA ILE A 23 0.83 6.59 -1.74
C ILE A 23 2.22 7.04 -1.25
N GLY A 24 3.27 6.78 -2.04
CA GLY A 24 4.63 7.24 -1.71
C GLY A 24 4.74 8.76 -1.65
N LEU A 25 4.08 9.48 -2.58
CA LEU A 25 4.01 10.93 -2.58
C LEU A 25 3.22 11.46 -1.38
N GLU A 26 2.07 10.87 -1.07
CA GLU A 26 1.30 11.23 0.12
C GLU A 26 2.13 11.01 1.40
N ALA A 27 2.83 9.88 1.49
CA ALA A 27 3.66 9.56 2.65
C ALA A 27 4.77 10.60 2.81
N LEU A 28 5.38 11.03 1.70
CA LEU A 28 6.36 12.10 1.69
C LEU A 28 5.75 13.42 2.15
N VAL A 29 4.58 13.81 1.63
CA VAL A 29 3.89 15.05 2.04
C VAL A 29 3.58 15.04 3.53
N ILE A 30 3.06 13.93 4.06
CA ILE A 30 2.77 13.77 5.48
C ILE A 30 4.06 13.87 6.31
N VAL A 31 5.10 13.15 5.89
CA VAL A 31 6.39 13.15 6.57
C VAL A 31 7.08 14.50 6.45
N VAL A 32 6.88 15.32 5.43
CA VAL A 32 7.56 16.63 5.32
C VAL A 32 6.77 17.71 6.04
N PHE A 33 5.45 17.78 5.82
CA PHE A 33 4.62 18.91 6.24
C PHE A 33 3.88 18.68 7.56
N LEU A 34 3.63 17.42 7.95
CA LEU A 34 2.77 17.08 9.09
C LEU A 34 3.51 16.42 10.25
N ARG A 35 4.86 16.48 10.28
CA ARG A 35 5.72 15.89 11.34
C ARG A 35 5.30 16.22 12.77
N ARG A 36 4.68 17.38 12.99
CA ARG A 36 4.36 17.91 14.32
C ARG A 36 2.88 17.89 14.70
N ARG A 37 1.97 17.56 13.77
CA ARG A 37 0.52 17.66 13.99
C ARG A 37 -0.26 16.34 13.87
N ALA A 38 0.28 15.34 13.16
CA ALA A 38 -0.41 14.07 12.94
C ALA A 38 0.13 12.95 13.82
N ARG A 39 -0.72 11.97 14.16
CA ARG A 39 -0.32 10.70 14.76
C ARG A 39 0.36 9.84 13.68
N ILE A 40 1.59 10.20 13.32
CA ILE A 40 2.32 9.66 12.17
C ILE A 40 2.45 8.14 12.21
N GLY A 41 2.57 7.54 13.41
CA GLY A 41 2.71 6.09 13.56
C GLY A 41 1.55 5.28 12.97
N SER A 42 0.30 5.58 13.35
CA SER A 42 -0.87 4.85 12.83
C SER A 42 -1.05 5.10 11.34
N LEU A 43 -0.82 6.35 10.90
CA LEU A 43 -0.95 6.72 9.50
C LEU A 43 0.08 5.99 8.62
N VAL A 44 1.34 5.91 9.07
CA VAL A 44 2.40 5.18 8.38
C VAL A 44 2.08 3.68 8.30
N LEU A 45 1.53 3.08 9.36
CA LEU A 45 1.13 1.66 9.34
C LEU A 45 -0.03 1.41 8.35
N THR A 46 -1.03 2.31 8.29
CA THR A 46 -2.10 2.24 7.28
C THR A 46 -1.54 2.35 5.86
N MET A 47 -0.63 3.30 5.61
CA MET A 47 -0.01 3.49 4.30
C MET A 47 0.88 2.31 3.91
N ALA A 48 1.63 1.74 4.86
CA ALA A 48 2.43 0.54 4.64
C ALA A 48 1.56 -0.68 4.31
N SER A 49 0.39 -0.82 4.96
CA SER A 49 -0.57 -1.85 4.62
C SER A 49 -1.09 -1.72 3.19
N GLY A 50 -1.47 -0.50 2.78
CA GLY A 50 -1.90 -0.20 1.41
C GLY A 50 -0.79 -0.45 0.37
N ALA A 51 0.44 -0.04 0.67
CA ALA A 51 1.60 -0.29 -0.17
C ALA A 51 1.87 -1.80 -0.35
N GLY A 52 1.74 -2.58 0.72
CA GLY A 52 1.87 -4.04 0.66
C GLY A 52 0.82 -4.69 -0.23
N LEU A 53 -0.43 -4.23 -0.13
CA LEU A 53 -1.53 -4.74 -0.97
C LEU A 53 -1.32 -4.38 -2.45
N LEU A 54 -0.88 -3.16 -2.74
CA LEU A 54 -0.54 -2.74 -4.11
C LEU A 54 0.68 -3.51 -4.66
N GLY A 55 1.66 -3.81 -3.81
CA GLY A 55 2.78 -4.68 -4.16
C GLY A 55 2.34 -6.09 -4.52
N ALA A 56 1.40 -6.66 -3.75
CA ALA A 56 0.80 -7.96 -4.04
C ALA A 56 0.00 -7.94 -5.36
N LEU A 57 -0.78 -6.88 -5.60
CA LEU A 57 -1.52 -6.68 -6.84
C LEU A 57 -0.58 -6.59 -8.05
N TYR A 58 0.48 -5.78 -7.95
CA TYR A 58 1.49 -5.68 -9.00
C TYR A 58 2.17 -7.03 -9.26
N ALA A 59 2.56 -7.75 -8.21
CA ALA A 59 3.16 -9.07 -8.33
C ALA A 59 2.23 -10.07 -9.04
N ALA A 60 0.93 -10.04 -8.71
CA ALA A 60 -0.06 -10.89 -9.36
C ALA A 60 -0.25 -10.56 -10.86
N LEU A 61 -0.28 -9.27 -11.20
CA LEU A 61 -0.50 -8.81 -12.57
C LEU A 61 0.75 -8.96 -13.46
N SER A 62 1.95 -8.83 -12.88
CA SER A 62 3.22 -8.99 -13.59
C SER A 62 3.67 -10.45 -13.77
N GLY A 63 2.87 -11.41 -13.29
CA GLY A 63 3.18 -12.84 -13.38
C GLY A 63 4.28 -13.31 -12.42
N ALA A 64 4.47 -12.62 -11.29
CA ALA A 64 5.42 -13.04 -10.27
C ALA A 64 5.01 -14.37 -9.61
N SER A 65 5.96 -15.01 -8.91
CA SER A 65 5.70 -16.27 -8.22
C SER A 65 4.70 -16.10 -7.07
N ALA A 66 3.97 -17.18 -6.75
CA ALA A 66 3.06 -17.19 -5.60
C ALA A 66 3.76 -16.81 -4.28
N GLY A 67 5.05 -17.16 -4.14
CA GLY A 67 5.86 -16.75 -2.99
C GLY A 67 6.04 -15.24 -2.87
N ALA A 68 6.27 -14.54 -3.99
CA ALA A 68 6.39 -13.08 -3.98
C ALA A 68 5.08 -12.39 -3.58
N ILE A 69 3.95 -12.90 -4.06
CA ILE A 69 2.62 -12.40 -3.69
C ILE A 69 2.37 -12.63 -2.19
N ALA A 70 2.68 -13.81 -1.68
CA ALA A 70 2.51 -14.15 -0.27
C ALA A 70 3.33 -13.23 0.66
N ILE A 71 4.58 -12.92 0.29
CA ILE A 71 5.42 -11.99 1.05
C ILE A 71 4.75 -10.62 1.17
N TRP A 72 4.27 -10.07 0.06
CA TRP A 72 3.58 -8.78 0.07
C TRP A 72 2.30 -8.79 0.90
N LEU A 73 1.51 -9.87 0.83
CA LEU A 73 0.31 -10.03 1.65
C LEU A 73 0.64 -10.14 3.13
N ILE A 74 1.70 -10.86 3.50
CA ILE A 74 2.15 -10.97 4.89
C ILE A 74 2.58 -9.59 5.41
N LEU A 75 3.34 -8.83 4.62
CA LEU A 75 3.73 -7.47 4.97
C LEU A 75 2.50 -6.56 5.16
N ALA A 76 1.53 -6.63 4.25
CA ALA A 76 0.29 -5.87 4.33
C ALA A 76 -0.52 -6.21 5.60
N LEU A 77 -0.60 -7.51 5.93
CA LEU A 77 -1.29 -8.03 7.11
C LEU A 77 -0.62 -7.59 8.40
N VAL A 78 0.71 -7.72 8.50
CA VAL A 78 1.46 -7.31 9.70
C VAL A 78 1.34 -5.82 9.93
N ALA A 79 1.44 -5.00 8.88
CA ALA A 79 1.25 -3.56 8.98
C ALA A 79 -0.17 -3.21 9.43
N HIS A 80 -1.19 -3.88 8.87
CA HIS A 80 -2.59 -3.66 9.23
C HIS A 80 -2.90 -4.07 10.68
N ALA A 81 -2.47 -5.26 11.09
CA ALA A 81 -2.66 -5.77 12.44
C ALA A 81 -1.98 -4.87 13.47
N SER A 82 -0.78 -4.35 13.15
CA SER A 82 -0.07 -3.40 14.00
C SER A 82 -0.83 -2.08 14.14
N ASP A 83 -1.38 -1.54 13.04
CA ASP A 83 -2.24 -0.34 13.09
C ASP A 83 -3.44 -0.58 14.00
N MET A 84 -4.15 -1.70 13.81
CA MET A 84 -5.31 -2.05 14.62
C MET A 84 -4.97 -2.21 16.10
N ALA A 85 -3.86 -2.88 16.42
CA ALA A 85 -3.38 -3.03 17.78
C ALA A 85 -3.08 -1.65 18.42
N THR A 86 -2.39 -0.75 17.72
CA THR A 86 -2.12 0.59 18.24
C THR A 86 -3.38 1.41 18.50
N ARG A 87 -4.45 1.19 17.74
CA ARG A 87 -5.75 1.82 17.95
C ARG A 87 -6.50 1.21 19.14
N LEU A 88 -6.47 -0.11 19.28
CA LEU A 88 -7.19 -0.84 20.32
C LEU A 88 -6.58 -0.63 21.72
N PHE A 89 -5.26 -0.78 21.86
CA PHE A 89 -4.58 -0.66 23.16
C PHE A 89 -4.39 0.78 23.64
N ARG A 90 -4.70 1.77 22.81
CA ARG A 90 -4.57 3.19 23.16
C ARG A 90 -5.91 3.88 23.43
N ASN A 91 -7.03 3.25 23.06
CA ASN A 91 -8.37 3.72 23.37
C ASN A 91 -8.95 3.07 24.65
N ASN A 92 -8.18 2.18 25.31
CA ASN A 92 -8.42 1.68 26.66
C ASN A 92 -7.51 2.43 27.64
#